data_AF-A0AAV5XRQ3-F1
#
_entry.id   AF-A0AAV5XRQ3-F1
#
_cell.length_a   1.000
_cell.length_b   1.000
_cell.length_c   1.000
_cell.angle_alpha   90.00
_cell.angle_beta   90.00
_cell.angle_gamma   90.00
#
_symmetry.space_group_name_H-M   'P 1'
#
loop_
_entity.id
_entity.type
_entity.pdbx_description
1 polymer ?
#
loop_
_entity_poly.entity_id
_entity_poly.type
_entity_poly.pdbx_seq_one_letter_code
_entity_poly.pdbx_strand_id
1 'polypeptide(L)' 'MPRWMLIGALALTVVACASQMASLQQRAYDAFKDCQRDNPTARLTQLTPDGKLGYTAAPVEYQRMRQCLGERYGYRSAG' A
#
# COMPACT_ATOMS: atom_id res chain seq x y z
N MET A 1 -4.42 39.73 -36.19
CA MET A 1 -4.91 38.74 -35.22
C MET A 1 -4.58 37.37 -35.79
N PRO A 2 -3.87 36.49 -35.05
CA PRO A 2 -4.58 35.59 -34.15
C PRO A 2 -3.97 35.56 -32.73
N ARG A 3 -4.88 35.55 -31.78
CA ARG A 3 -4.73 35.75 -30.33
C ARG A 3 -5.09 34.43 -29.62
N TRP A 4 -4.41 33.33 -29.96
CA TRP A 4 -4.84 31.96 -29.57
C TRP A 4 -3.67 31.02 -29.26
N MET A 5 -2.55 31.53 -28.75
CA MET A 5 -1.33 30.72 -28.51
C MET A 5 -0.82 30.77 -27.06
N LEU A 6 -1.72 30.96 -26.07
CA LEU A 6 -1.32 31.06 -24.64
C LEU A 6 -2.11 30.15 -23.68
N ILE A 7 -3.05 29.33 -24.16
CA ILE A 7 -3.91 28.49 -23.30
C ILE A 7 -3.58 27.01 -23.54
N GLY A 8 -2.41 26.57 -23.12
CA GLY A 8 -2.03 25.15 -23.26
C GLY A 8 -0.97 24.65 -22.29
N ALA A 9 -0.24 25.54 -21.62
CA ALA A 9 0.95 25.18 -20.85
C ALA A 9 0.71 24.94 -19.34
N LEU A 10 -0.51 25.07 -18.82
CA LEU A 10 -0.76 25.06 -17.37
C LEU A 10 -1.26 23.74 -16.76
N ALA A 11 -1.40 22.66 -17.53
CA ALA A 11 -2.07 21.44 -17.06
C ALA A 11 -1.14 20.32 -16.53
N LEU A 12 0.19 20.48 -16.48
CA LEU A 12 1.12 19.36 -16.19
C LEU A 12 1.77 19.35 -14.80
N THR A 13 1.48 20.30 -13.90
CA THR A 13 2.20 20.40 -12.62
C THR A 13 1.55 19.68 -11.43
N VAL A 14 0.38 19.06 -11.59
CA VAL A 14 -0.37 18.48 -10.44
C VAL A 14 -0.18 16.97 -10.25
N VAL A 15 0.53 16.26 -11.14
CA VAL A 15 0.64 14.78 -11.09
C VAL A 15 1.79 14.27 -10.21
N ALA A 16 2.73 15.13 -9.81
CA ALA A 16 3.96 14.67 -9.14
C ALA A 16 3.86 14.51 -7.62
N CYS A 17 2.79 14.95 -6.96
CA CYS A 17 2.69 14.94 -5.49
C CYS A 17 1.89 13.75 -4.90
N ALA A 18 1.16 12.99 -5.74
CA ALA A 18 0.38 11.83 -5.29
C ALA A 18 1.11 10.48 -5.46
N SER A 19 2.15 10.42 -6.29
CA SER A 19 2.84 9.19 -6.66
C SER A 19 3.72 8.63 -5.54
N GLN A 20 4.23 9.49 -4.64
CA GLN A 20 5.12 9.02 -3.58
C GLN A 20 4.35 8.37 -2.42
N MET A 21 3.14 8.84 -2.08
CA MET A 21 2.28 8.21 -1.06
C MET A 21 1.69 6.88 -1.53
N ALA A 22 1.32 6.77 -2.81
CA ALA A 22 0.84 5.51 -3.39
C ALA A 22 1.87 4.38 -3.26
N SER A 23 3.17 4.70 -3.30
CA SER A 23 4.23 3.69 -3.29
C SER A 23 4.31 2.88 -1.98
N LEU A 24 4.11 3.50 -0.82
CA LEU A 24 4.17 2.81 0.47
C LEU A 24 2.93 1.97 0.70
N GLN A 25 1.76 2.51 0.35
CA GLN A 25 0.50 1.79 0.43
C GLN A 25 0.49 0.56 -0.50
N GLN A 26 1.02 0.70 -1.72
CA GLN A 26 1.19 -0.41 -2.67
C GLN A 26 2.15 -1.46 -2.14
N ARG A 27 3.33 -1.08 -1.63
CA ARG A 27 4.28 -2.03 -1.04
C ARG A 27 3.67 -2.82 0.12
N ALA A 28 2.91 -2.14 0.97
CA ALA A 28 2.21 -2.78 2.08
C ALA A 28 1.13 -3.76 1.59
N TYR A 29 0.36 -3.37 0.58
CA TYR A 29 -0.61 -4.27 -0.06
C TYR A 29 0.06 -5.50 -0.68
N ASP A 30 1.14 -5.31 -1.43
CA ASP A 30 1.88 -6.40 -2.08
C ASP A 30 2.46 -7.38 -1.05
N ALA A 31 3.03 -6.86 0.04
CA ALA A 31 3.52 -7.67 1.16
C ALA A 31 2.39 -8.51 1.80
N PHE A 32 1.22 -7.90 2.02
CA PHE A 32 0.05 -8.64 2.51
C PHE A 32 -0.40 -9.72 1.52
N LYS A 33 -0.45 -9.40 0.23
CA LYS A 33 -0.86 -10.35 -0.81
C LYS A 33 0.11 -11.52 -0.94
N ASP A 34 1.41 -11.29 -0.81
CA ASP A 34 2.40 -12.37 -0.79
C ASP A 34 2.17 -13.30 0.41
N CYS A 35 2.09 -12.75 1.61
CA CYS A 35 1.87 -13.55 2.83
C CYS A 35 0.49 -14.20 2.89
N GLN A 36 -0.53 -13.61 2.25
CA GLN A 36 -1.88 -14.18 2.14
C GLN A 36 -1.89 -15.49 1.33
N ARG A 37 -0.95 -15.69 0.40
CA ARG A 37 -0.88 -16.93 -0.39
C ARG A 37 -0.73 -18.17 0.48
N ASP A 38 0.01 -18.04 1.57
CA ASP A 38 0.23 -19.10 2.57
C ASP A 38 -0.80 -19.06 3.72
N ASN A 39 -1.63 -18.00 3.78
CA ASN A 39 -2.60 -17.72 4.84
C ASN A 39 -3.94 -17.27 4.22
N PRO A 40 -4.69 -18.19 3.57
CA PRO A 40 -5.83 -17.85 2.73
C PRO A 40 -7.02 -17.26 3.51
N THR A 41 -7.09 -17.43 4.83
CA THR A 41 -8.14 -16.81 5.66
C THR A 41 -7.82 -15.37 6.03
N ALA A 42 -6.58 -14.92 5.80
CA ALA A 42 -6.20 -13.55 6.13
C ALA A 42 -6.99 -12.53 5.29
N ARG A 43 -7.46 -11.46 5.93
CA ARG A 43 -8.23 -10.38 5.31
C ARG A 43 -7.66 -9.04 5.75
N LEU A 44 -7.36 -8.20 4.77
CA LEU A 44 -6.90 -6.85 5.00
C LEU A 44 -8.07 -6.03 5.58
N THR A 45 -7.88 -5.41 6.74
CA THR A 45 -8.89 -4.55 7.39
C THR A 45 -8.49 -3.09 7.34
N GLN A 46 -7.19 -2.79 7.29
CA GLN A 46 -6.69 -1.43 7.26
C GLN A 46 -5.40 -1.35 6.44
N LEU A 47 -5.30 -0.31 5.62
CA LEU A 47 -4.12 0.00 4.85
C LEU A 47 -3.95 1.51 4.79
N THR A 48 -3.03 2.04 5.58
CA THR A 48 -2.88 3.48 5.73
C THR A 48 -1.93 4.08 4.67
N PRO A 49 -2.02 5.39 4.38
CA PRO A 49 -1.13 6.06 3.42
C PRO A 49 0.36 6.01 3.83
N ASP A 50 0.65 5.91 5.13
CA ASP A 50 1.99 5.71 5.69
C ASP A 50 2.47 4.25 5.61
N GLY A 51 1.70 3.36 4.97
CA GLY A 51 2.08 1.97 4.71
C GLY A 51 1.88 1.04 5.90
N LYS A 52 1.13 1.44 6.94
CA LYS A 52 0.75 0.53 8.03
C LYS A 52 -0.38 -0.39 7.59
N LEU A 53 -0.35 -1.61 8.10
CA LEU A 53 -1.24 -2.68 7.68
C LEU A 53 -1.94 -3.31 8.89
N GLY A 54 -3.26 -3.36 8.83
CA GLY A 54 -4.12 -4.10 9.75
C GLY A 54 -4.80 -5.23 9.02
N TYR A 55 -4.87 -6.40 9.63
CA TYR A 55 -5.53 -7.57 9.06
C TYR A 55 -6.10 -8.48 10.14
N THR A 56 -7.09 -9.27 9.75
CA THR A 56 -7.60 -10.40 10.52
C THR A 56 -7.19 -11.70 9.85
N ALA A 57 -7.05 -12.78 10.61
CA ALA A 57 -6.76 -14.12 10.10
C ALA A 57 -7.22 -15.16 11.14
N ALA A 58 -7.37 -16.42 10.72
CA ALA A 58 -7.59 -17.51 11.67
C ALA A 58 -6.43 -17.57 12.70
N PRO A 59 -6.65 -18.02 13.94
CA PRO A 59 -5.63 -17.95 15.00
C PRO A 59 -4.26 -18.56 14.63
N VAL A 60 -4.29 -19.70 13.93
CA VAL A 60 -3.09 -20.41 13.48
C VAL A 60 -2.39 -19.68 12.31
N GLU A 61 -3.16 -19.05 11.43
CA GLU A 61 -2.65 -18.27 10.30
C GLU A 61 -2.17 -16.89 10.72
N TYR A 62 -2.75 -16.31 11.78
CA TYR A 62 -2.36 -15.00 12.28
C TYR A 62 -0.88 -14.95 12.65
N GLN A 63 -0.38 -15.98 13.34
CA GLN A 63 1.05 -16.09 13.70
C GLN A 63 1.94 -16.22 12.47
N ARG A 64 1.57 -17.06 11.50
CA ARG A 64 2.32 -17.25 10.25
C ARG A 64 2.34 -15.97 9.40
N MET A 65 1.21 -15.28 9.34
CA MET A 65 1.08 -14.00 8.65
C MET A 65 1.96 -12.93 9.31
N ARG A 66 1.95 -12.86 10.65
CA ARG A 66 2.81 -11.95 11.41
C ARG A 66 4.29 -12.24 11.15
N GLN A 67 4.67 -13.51 11.15
CA GLN A 67 6.03 -13.94 10.87
C GLN A 67 6.45 -13.57 9.43
N CYS A 68 5.64 -13.91 8.44
CA CYS A 68 5.90 -13.58 7.04
C CYS A 68 6.08 -12.06 6.83
N LEU A 69 5.16 -11.26 7.36
CA LEU A 69 5.20 -9.81 7.25
C LEU A 69 6.39 -9.20 8.02
N GLY A 70 6.73 -9.75 9.19
CA GLY A 70 7.85 -9.29 10.01
C GLY A 70 9.22 -9.64 9.44
N GLU A 71 9.43 -10.89 9.04
CA GLU A 71 10.73 -11.39 8.56
C GLU A 71 11.05 -10.92 7.14
N ARG A 72 10.07 -10.96 6.22
CA ARG A 72 10.31 -10.61 4.80
C ARG A 72 10.22 -9.12 4.52
N TYR A 73 9.39 -8.40 5.27
CA TYR A 73 9.03 -7.01 4.96
C TYR A 73 9.22 -6.04 6.13
N GLY A 74 9.63 -6.51 7.32
CA GLY A 74 9.91 -5.66 8.47
C GLY A 74 8.69 -5.09 9.18
N TYR A 75 7.48 -5.59 8.89
CA TYR A 75 6.26 -5.16 9.57
C TYR A 75 6.23 -5.68 11.00
N ARG A 76 6.43 -4.80 11.98
CA ARG A 76 6.09 -5.10 13.37
C ARG A 76 4.61 -4.80 13.57
N SER A 77 3.81 -5.85 13.70
CA SER A 77 2.47 -5.76 14.28
C SER A 77 2.58 -5.00 15.61
N ALA A 78 1.95 -3.82 15.71
CA ALA A 78 1.60 -3.27 17.01
C ALA A 78 0.61 -4.27 17.62
N GLY A 79 1.06 -5.00 18.63
CA GLY A 79 0.21 -5.93 19.38
C GLY A 79 -0.86 -5.18 20.14
#